data_AF-A0A8S2ZLL0-F1
#
_entry.id   AF-A0A8S2ZLL0-F1
#
_cell.length_a   1.000
_cell.length_b   1.000
_cell.length_c   1.000
_cell.angle_alpha   90.00
_cell.angle_beta   90.00
_cell.angle_gamma   90.00
#
_symmetry.space_group_name_H-M   'P 1'
#
loop_
_entity.id
_entity.type
_entity.pdbx_description
1 polymer ?
#
loop_
_entity_poly.entity_id
_entity_poly.type
_entity_poly.pdbx_seq_one_letter_code
_entity_poly.pdbx_strand_id
1 'polypeptide(L)' 'MNNLFQHLGVTHLYSTVYHPQTNGQIKRFNATMDGKIAVLCNERRTNWDEVLQYVTYITIHRYTQQ' A
#
# COMPACT_ATOMS: atom_id res chain seq x y z
N MET A 1 -19.57 8.98 0.32
CA MET A 1 -18.45 8.51 1.18
C MET A 1 -18.68 8.81 2.66
N ASN A 2 -19.05 10.04 3.05
CA ASN A 2 -19.33 10.37 4.46
C ASN A 2 -20.40 9.49 5.13
N ASN A 3 -21.47 9.12 4.40
CA ASN A 3 -22.54 8.27 4.95
C ASN A 3 -22.07 6.83 5.23
N LEU A 4 -21.13 6.30 4.44
CA LEU A 4 -20.53 4.97 4.64
C LEU A 4 -19.59 4.95 5.86
N PHE A 5 -18.73 5.97 5.97
CA PHE A 5 -17.81 6.09 7.09
C PHE A 5 -18.55 6.31 8.42
N GLN A 6 -19.64 7.07 8.41
CA GLN A 6 -20.53 7.20 9.56
C GLN A 6 -21.19 5.87 9.95
N HIS A 7 -21.69 5.08 8.98
CA HIS A 7 -22.27 3.76 9.25
C HIS A 7 -21.27 2.76 9.82
N LEU A 8 -19.99 2.87 9.44
CA LEU A 8 -18.91 2.00 9.92
C LEU A 8 -18.21 2.53 11.17
N GLY A 9 -18.60 3.72 11.67
CA GLY A 9 -17.94 4.37 12.81
C GLY A 9 -16.48 4.78 12.54
N VAL A 10 -16.09 4.93 11.27
CA VAL A 10 -14.72 5.26 10.86
C VAL A 10 -14.56 6.76 10.69
N THR A 11 -13.58 7.36 11.36
CA THR A 11 -13.19 8.76 11.12
C THR A 11 -12.22 8.84 9.96
N HIS A 12 -12.66 9.41 8.83
CA HIS A 12 -11.78 9.62 7.68
C HIS A 12 -10.88 10.84 7.92
N LEU A 13 -9.57 10.60 8.09
CA LEU A 13 -8.57 11.64 8.29
C LEU A 13 -8.03 12.11 6.93
N TYR A 14 -8.14 13.40 6.65
CA TYR A 14 -7.56 14.02 5.46
C TYR A 14 -6.13 14.47 5.74
N SER A 15 -5.18 14.06 4.90
CA SER A 15 -3.88 14.71 4.84
C SER A 15 -4.03 16.09 4.18
N THR A 16 -3.45 17.13 4.78
CA THR A 16 -3.40 18.46 4.18
C THR A 16 -2.61 18.42 2.85
N VAL A 17 -3.05 19.22 1.88
CA VAL A 17 -2.35 19.35 0.58
C VAL A 17 -0.92 19.83 0.85
N TYR A 18 0.07 19.20 0.19
CA TYR A 18 1.51 19.48 0.33
C TYR A 18 2.17 19.13 1.67
N HIS A 19 1.60 18.23 2.49
CA HIS A 19 2.29 17.72 3.69
C HIS A 19 2.77 16.26 3.52
N PRO A 20 3.88 16.02 2.80
CA PRO A 20 4.35 14.67 2.48
C PRO A 20 4.84 13.86 3.70
N GLN A 21 5.02 14.47 4.87
CA GLN A 21 5.56 13.84 6.08
C GLN A 21 4.54 13.01 6.87
N THR A 22 3.25 13.33 6.83
CA THR A 22 2.22 12.64 7.65
C THR A 22 2.02 11.18 7.25
N ASN A 23 2.31 10.83 5.99
CA ASN A 23 2.09 9.48 5.45
C ASN A 23 3.38 8.70 5.16
N GLY A 24 4.47 9.00 5.89
CA GLY A 24 5.78 8.39 5.64
C GLY A 24 5.81 6.85 5.73
N GLN A 25 5.02 6.26 6.64
CA GLN A 25 4.92 4.80 6.77
C GLN A 25 4.26 4.17 5.54
N ILE A 26 3.10 4.68 5.13
CA ILE A 26 2.39 4.21 3.92
C ILE A 26 3.26 4.43 2.68
N LYS A 27 3.98 5.55 2.58
CA LYS A 27 4.89 5.80 1.45
C LYS A 27 6.04 4.78 1.38
N ARG A 28 6.68 4.48 2.51
CA ARG A 28 7.74 3.45 2.56
C ARG A 28 7.19 2.05 2.25
N PHE A 29 5.99 1.76 2.74
CA PHE A 29 5.29 0.52 2.46
C PHE A 29 5.04 0.37 0.95
N ASN A 30 4.42 1.38 0.32
CA ASN A 30 4.13 1.38 -1.12
C ASN A 30 5.42 1.29 -1.94
N ALA A 31 6.45 2.08 -1.63
CA ALA A 31 7.74 2.01 -2.33
C ALA A 31 8.39 0.62 -2.24
N THR A 32 8.27 -0.06 -1.09
CA THR A 32 8.79 -1.43 -0.92
C THR A 32 8.01 -2.43 -1.76
N MET A 33 6.68 -2.31 -1.83
CA MET A 33 5.85 -3.16 -2.69
C MET A 33 6.15 -2.92 -4.17
N ASP A 34 6.22 -1.66 -4.58
CA ASP A 34 6.50 -1.28 -5.98
C ASP A 34 7.84 -1.86 -6.44
N GLY A 35 8.88 -1.77 -5.61
CA GLY A 35 10.19 -2.36 -5.92
C GLY A 35 10.13 -3.88 -6.08
N LYS A 36 9.37 -4.58 -5.24
CA LYS A 36 9.21 -6.04 -5.33
C LYS A 36 8.37 -6.46 -6.54
N ILE A 37 7.28 -5.73 -6.82
CA ILE A 37 6.45 -5.96 -8.01
C ILE A 37 7.30 -5.73 -9.27
N ALA A 38 8.09 -4.66 -9.33
CA ALA A 38 8.97 -4.39 -10.46
C ALA A 38 9.99 -5.50 -10.74
N VAL A 39 10.47 -6.18 -9.70
CA VAL A 39 11.41 -7.31 -9.82
C VAL A 39 10.72 -8.61 -10.26
N LEU A 40 9.48 -8.84 -9.80
CA LEU A 40 8.77 -10.11 -10.04
C LEU A 40 7.88 -10.09 -11.28
N CYS A 41 7.50 -8.91 -11.76
CA CYS A 41 6.78 -8.74 -13.01
C CYS A 41 7.59 -9.28 -14.18
N ASN A 42 6.88 -9.80 -15.18
CA ASN A 42 7.45 -10.12 -16.47
C ASN A 42 7.99 -8.86 -17.17
N GLU A 43 8.82 -9.05 -18.20
CA GLU A 43 9.44 -7.94 -18.93
C GLU A 43 8.42 -6.93 -19.51
N ARG A 44 7.22 -7.43 -19.86
CA ARG A 44 6.12 -6.62 -20.40
C ARG A 44 5.27 -5.94 -19.33
N ARG A 45 5.53 -6.21 -18.05
CA ARG A 45 4.80 -5.74 -16.86
C ARG A 45 3.30 -5.98 -16.90
N THR A 46 2.85 -7.05 -17.57
CA THR A 46 1.42 -7.34 -17.73
C THR A 46 0.83 -8.21 -16.63
N ASN A 47 1.67 -8.87 -15.83
CA ASN A 47 1.26 -9.81 -14.78
C ASN A 47 1.48 -9.25 -13.36
N TRP A 48 1.41 -7.91 -13.21
CA TRP A 48 1.65 -7.25 -11.93
C TRP A 48 0.62 -7.62 -10.86
N ASP A 49 -0.59 -7.94 -11.28
CA ASP A 49 -1.71 -8.39 -10.47
C ASP A 49 -1.51 -9.83 -9.98
N GLU A 50 -0.98 -10.71 -10.83
CA GLU A 50 -0.64 -12.09 -10.45
C GLU A 50 0.44 -12.14 -9.35
N VAL A 51 1.43 -11.23 -9.42
CA VAL A 51 2.51 -11.15 -8.43
C VAL A 51 2.10 -10.41 -7.15
N LEU A 52 1.02 -9.63 -7.20
CA LEU A 52 0.58 -8.76 -6.10
C LEU A 52 0.34 -9.57 -4.81
N GLN A 53 -0.37 -10.70 -4.91
CA GLN A 53 -0.67 -11.56 -3.76
C GLN A 53 0.60 -12.03 -3.02
N TYR A 54 1.64 -12.39 -3.78
CA TYR A 54 2.91 -12.85 -3.22
C TYR A 54 3.67 -11.71 -2.56
N VAL A 55 3.72 -10.55 -3.22
CA VAL A 55 4.36 -9.35 -2.67
C VAL A 55 3.67 -8.89 -1.41
N THR A 56 2.33 -8.88 -1.38
CA THR A 56 1.54 -8.52 -0.20
C THR A 56 1.82 -9.46 0.96
N TYR A 57 1.80 -10.79 0.72
CA TYR A 57 2.12 -11.78 1.75
C TYR A 57 3.52 -11.53 2.33
N ILE A 58 4.56 -11.47 1.51
CA ILE A 58 5.95 -11.27 1.96
C ILE A 58 6.12 -9.93 2.68
N THR A 59 5.46 -8.88 2.20
CA THR A 59 5.59 -7.53 2.76
C THR A 59 4.94 -7.47 4.13
N ILE A 60 3.69 -7.94 4.29
CA ILE A 60 2.99 -7.97 5.57
C ILE A 60 3.76 -8.82 6.60
N HIS A 61 4.21 -10.01 6.22
CA HIS A 61 4.95 -10.90 7.12
C HIS A 61 6.28 -10.30 7.59
N ARG A 62 6.91 -9.45 6.78
CA ARG A 62 8.12 -8.71 7.19
C ARG A 62 7.80 -7.62 8.22
N TYR A 63 6.68 -6.91 8.05
CA TYR A 63 6.27 -5.85 8.98
C TYR A 63 5.78 -6.39 10.33
N THR A 64 5.19 -7.58 10.37
CA THR A 64 4.78 -8.22 11.64
C THR A 64 5.94 -8.75 12.48
N GLN A 65 7.13 -8.87 11.90
CA GLN A 65 8.35 -9.40 12.56
C GLN A 65 9.36 -8.29 12.94
N GLN A 66 9.05 -7.01 12.69
CA GLN A 66 9.82 -5.84 13.11
C GLN A 66 9.16 -5.17 14.30
#